data_AF-A0A8H7WVE6-F1
#
_entry.id   AF-A0A8H7WVE6-F1
#
_cell.length_a   1.000
_cell.length_b   1.000
_cell.length_c   1.000
_cell.angle_alpha   90.00
_cell.angle_beta   90.00
_cell.angle_gamma   90.00
#
_symmetry.space_group_name_H-M   'P 1'
#
loop_
_entity.id
_entity.type
_entity.pdbx_description
1 polymer ?
#
loop_
_entity_poly.entity_id
_entity_poly.type
_entity_poly.pdbx_seq_one_letter_code
_entity_poly.pdbx_strand_id
1 'polypeptide(L)'
;MKCSSIAIITLLGHASAKTWNNTGKGAILLEEAFSLDYPELNRDVGSALPGQTIQQLIDNLADIHNQRVRWMDELAVDYMVLSLSSPGIQAISNITLAEEVATRANNDIAASISNNTMRFGAFAALSMHNATQAANELKRCVQELGFHGALLNDFQQAGLDNNTLHYYDTADYDPFWQMVVDLDVPVYMHPRAPTMTIIQLEYAHAPWILGPVHQFSVTLSNHIMGLCTNGIFDRFPSLKIIVGHLGERIPSDLWRIDEMLKRKVPEGIPMNRTLSSYWKTNIWETTSGDFATELLEFHRSVIGEDRILYSVDYPFAMMQQGAEWLKTLRQSKKTGLNFIRNTAIKLLKLDG
;
A
#
# COMPACT_ATOMS: atom_id res chain seq x y z
N MET A 1 61.08 12.16 -3.41
CA MET A 1 59.78 11.92 -4.08
C MET A 1 58.91 11.07 -3.16
N LYS A 2 57.96 11.69 -2.45
CA LYS A 2 56.86 11.02 -1.75
C LYS A 2 55.60 11.76 -2.16
N CYS A 3 54.77 11.13 -3.00
CA CYS A 3 53.45 11.63 -3.37
C CYS A 3 52.45 11.10 -2.35
N SER A 4 51.80 12.00 -1.62
CA SER A 4 50.65 11.72 -0.78
C SER A 4 49.39 11.86 -1.64
N SER A 5 48.63 10.77 -1.79
CA SER A 5 47.31 10.82 -2.45
C SER A 5 46.26 11.30 -1.45
N ILE A 6 45.61 12.40 -1.78
CA ILE A 6 44.45 12.95 -1.06
C ILE A 6 43.22 12.17 -1.53
N ALA A 7 42.55 11.49 -0.60
CA ALA A 7 41.24 10.89 -0.82
C ALA A 7 40.19 12.01 -0.76
N ILE A 8 39.47 12.20 -1.86
CA ILE A 8 38.28 13.08 -1.92
C ILE A 8 37.13 12.28 -1.31
N ILE A 9 36.73 12.66 -0.09
CA ILE A 9 35.48 12.22 0.52
C ILE A 9 34.36 13.01 -0.15
N THR A 10 33.60 12.37 -1.02
CA THR A 10 32.35 12.93 -1.55
C THR A 10 31.33 12.93 -0.42
N LEU A 11 31.01 14.11 0.12
CA LEU A 11 29.89 14.26 1.05
C LEU A 11 28.58 13.89 0.32
N LEU A 12 27.89 12.87 0.84
CA LEU A 12 26.48 12.62 0.52
C LEU A 12 25.69 13.89 0.86
N GLY A 13 25.00 14.44 -0.14
CA GLY A 13 24.11 15.57 0.03
C GLY A 13 23.06 15.26 1.08
N HIS A 14 22.89 16.17 2.04
CA HIS A 14 21.78 16.10 2.97
C HIS A 14 20.49 16.22 2.14
N ALA A 15 19.64 15.19 2.16
CA ALA A 15 18.28 15.33 1.68
C ALA A 15 17.65 16.48 2.47
N SER A 16 17.21 17.55 1.80
CA SER A 16 16.43 18.57 2.49
C SER A 16 15.13 17.92 2.94
N ALA A 17 14.74 18.11 4.20
CA ALA A 17 13.47 17.60 4.71
C ALA A 17 12.33 17.95 3.75
N LYS A 18 11.54 16.96 3.36
CA LYS A 18 10.41 17.18 2.44
C LYS A 18 9.43 18.15 3.12
N THR A 19 9.20 19.31 2.52
CA THR A 19 8.23 20.28 3.06
C THR A 19 6.81 19.78 2.80
N TRP A 20 6.00 19.69 3.85
CA TRP A 20 4.59 19.28 3.78
C TRP A 20 3.71 20.13 4.71
N ASN A 21 2.40 20.12 4.49
CA ASN A 21 1.43 20.91 5.25
C ASN A 21 1.16 20.28 6.63
N ASN A 22 2.00 20.61 7.61
CA ASN A 22 1.86 20.11 8.97
C ASN A 22 1.09 21.11 9.87
N THR A 23 -0.24 20.95 9.98
CA THR A 23 -1.05 21.82 10.86
C THR A 23 -1.04 21.39 12.34
N GLY A 24 -0.38 20.28 12.66
CA GLY A 24 -0.35 19.65 13.97
C GLY A 24 -1.66 18.98 14.41
N LYS A 25 -2.74 19.06 13.63
CA LYS A 25 -4.05 18.48 13.95
C LYS A 25 -4.71 17.66 12.83
N GLY A 26 -4.45 17.95 11.56
CA GLY A 26 -5.07 17.23 10.45
C GLY A 26 -4.61 15.78 10.28
N ALA A 27 -5.40 14.99 9.58
CA ALA A 27 -5.12 13.59 9.28
C ALA A 27 -4.11 13.44 8.12
N ILE A 28 -3.44 12.28 8.08
CA ILE A 28 -2.66 11.82 6.93
C ILE A 28 -3.35 10.59 6.37
N LEU A 29 -3.69 10.63 5.09
CA LEU A 29 -4.36 9.56 4.40
C LEU A 29 -3.42 8.87 3.41
N LEU A 30 -3.59 7.56 3.25
CA LEU A 30 -2.81 6.65 2.41
C LEU A 30 -3.76 5.53 1.96
N GLU A 31 -3.53 4.91 0.80
CA GLU A 31 -4.60 4.17 0.07
C GLU A 31 -5.69 5.12 -0.47
N GLU A 32 -5.27 6.15 -1.20
CA GLU A 32 -6.21 7.10 -1.81
C GLU A 32 -6.00 7.06 -3.32
N ALA A 33 -6.92 6.42 -4.02
CA ALA A 33 -6.74 5.99 -5.39
C ALA A 33 -6.87 7.15 -6.39
N PHE A 34 -6.03 7.11 -7.43
CA PHE A 34 -6.20 7.88 -8.66
C PHE A 34 -6.20 6.94 -9.87
N SER A 35 -6.73 7.41 -10.99
CA SER A 35 -6.55 6.78 -12.30
C SER A 35 -6.13 7.81 -13.34
N LEU A 36 -5.55 7.33 -14.43
CA LEU A 36 -5.16 8.12 -15.59
C LEU A 36 -5.97 7.64 -16.78
N ASP A 37 -6.24 8.52 -17.74
CA ASP A 37 -6.99 8.19 -18.95
C ASP A 37 -6.14 7.40 -19.95
N TYR A 38 -5.78 6.18 -19.56
CA TYR A 38 -5.00 5.23 -20.34
C TYR A 38 -5.87 4.03 -20.69
N PRO A 39 -5.96 3.64 -21.97
CA PRO A 39 -6.70 2.43 -22.38
C PRO A 39 -6.26 1.15 -21.66
N GLU A 40 -5.00 1.07 -21.25
CA GLU A 40 -4.42 -0.06 -20.52
C GLU A 40 -4.91 -0.16 -19.08
N LEU A 41 -5.31 0.96 -18.47
CA LEU A 41 -5.74 1.05 -17.07
C LEU A 41 -7.27 1.06 -16.92
N ASN A 42 -8.01 1.37 -17.99
CA ASN A 42 -9.48 1.52 -17.98
C ASN A 42 -10.28 0.18 -18.05
N ARG A 43 -9.71 -0.94 -17.57
CA ARG A 43 -10.29 -2.29 -17.84
C ARG A 43 -11.35 -2.75 -16.85
N ASP A 44 -11.37 -2.21 -15.63
CA ASP A 44 -12.39 -2.47 -14.61
C ASP A 44 -12.26 -1.42 -13.51
N VAL A 45 -13.12 -0.41 -13.50
CA VAL A 45 -13.06 0.68 -12.50
C VAL A 45 -13.75 0.30 -11.19
N GLY A 46 -14.23 -0.94 -11.05
CA GLY A 46 -14.95 -1.41 -9.87
C GLY A 46 -16.38 -0.90 -9.78
N SER A 47 -16.94 -0.93 -8.57
CA SER A 47 -18.32 -0.51 -8.28
C SER A 47 -18.34 0.89 -7.66
N ALA A 48 -19.20 1.76 -8.19
CA ALA A 48 -19.49 3.04 -7.53
C ALA A 48 -20.24 2.83 -6.21
N LEU A 49 -20.03 3.76 -5.29
CA LEU A 49 -20.76 3.80 -4.02
C LEU A 49 -22.28 3.90 -4.24
N PRO A 50 -23.10 3.38 -3.29
CA PRO A 50 -24.55 3.54 -3.36
C PRO A 50 -24.96 5.01 -3.55
N GLY A 51 -25.77 5.27 -4.57
CA GLY A 51 -26.22 6.62 -4.92
C GLY A 51 -25.27 7.41 -5.82
N GLN A 52 -24.12 6.84 -6.23
CA GLN A 52 -23.23 7.41 -7.24
C GLN A 52 -23.30 6.61 -8.54
N THR A 53 -22.98 7.28 -9.64
CA THR A 53 -22.81 6.67 -10.97
C THR A 53 -21.36 6.23 -11.16
N ILE A 54 -21.14 5.29 -12.08
CA ILE A 54 -19.78 4.90 -12.49
C ILE A 54 -19.00 6.11 -13.06
N GLN A 55 -19.67 7.01 -13.78
CA GLN A 55 -19.02 8.21 -14.29
C GLN A 55 -18.50 9.11 -13.15
N GLN A 56 -19.27 9.29 -12.07
CA GLN A 56 -18.79 10.04 -10.90
C GLN A 56 -17.59 9.39 -10.24
N LEU A 57 -17.54 8.05 -10.17
CA LEU A 57 -16.36 7.34 -9.69
C LEU A 57 -15.13 7.59 -10.58
N ILE A 58 -15.29 7.50 -11.89
CA ILE A 58 -14.23 7.79 -12.87
C ILE A 58 -13.74 9.23 -12.72
N ASP A 59 -14.66 10.19 -12.63
CA ASP A 59 -14.33 11.61 -12.46
C ASP A 59 -13.56 11.85 -11.15
N ASN A 60 -13.94 11.18 -10.05
CA ASN A 60 -13.25 11.26 -8.76
C ASN A 60 -11.85 10.60 -8.78
N LEU A 61 -11.68 9.51 -9.54
CA LEU A 61 -10.39 8.86 -9.74
C LEU A 61 -9.44 9.77 -10.56
N ALA A 62 -9.97 10.50 -11.53
CA ALA A 62 -9.19 11.45 -12.33
C ALA A 62 -8.91 12.78 -11.59
N ASP A 63 -9.77 13.16 -10.64
CA ASP A 63 -9.63 14.41 -9.89
C ASP A 63 -8.58 14.34 -8.79
N ILE A 64 -7.54 15.17 -8.92
CA ILE A 64 -6.53 15.40 -7.88
C ILE A 64 -6.77 16.73 -7.15
N HIS A 65 -7.13 17.80 -7.87
CA HIS A 65 -7.01 19.17 -7.36
C HIS A 65 -8.34 19.88 -7.06
N ASN A 66 -9.50 19.30 -7.36
CA ASN A 66 -10.79 19.96 -7.18
C ASN A 66 -11.57 19.39 -5.99
N GLN A 67 -12.39 18.38 -6.24
CA GLN A 67 -13.26 17.77 -5.24
C GLN A 67 -12.45 17.11 -4.13
N ARG A 68 -11.35 16.46 -4.47
CA ARG A 68 -10.42 15.85 -3.50
C ARG A 68 -9.86 16.87 -2.53
N VAL A 69 -9.28 17.97 -3.03
CA VAL A 69 -8.73 19.05 -2.18
C VAL A 69 -9.82 19.69 -1.32
N ARG A 70 -11.02 19.91 -1.87
CA ARG A 70 -12.15 20.43 -1.10
C ARG A 70 -12.48 19.54 0.10
N TRP A 71 -12.57 18.23 -0.11
CA TRP A 71 -12.80 17.31 1.00
C TRP A 71 -11.65 17.28 1.99
N MET A 72 -10.40 17.38 1.52
CA MET A 72 -9.26 17.49 2.42
C MET A 72 -9.36 18.73 3.31
N ASP A 73 -9.77 19.88 2.78
CA ASP A 73 -9.93 21.11 3.54
C ASP A 73 -11.08 21.02 4.55
N GLU A 74 -12.25 20.55 4.11
CA GLU A 74 -13.46 20.45 4.94
C GLU A 74 -13.31 19.43 6.08
N LEU A 75 -12.55 18.35 5.86
CA LEU A 75 -12.41 17.24 6.80
C LEU A 75 -11.06 17.28 7.55
N ALA A 76 -10.32 18.37 7.44
CA ALA A 76 -9.02 18.56 8.08
C ALA A 76 -8.02 17.44 7.77
N VAL A 77 -7.84 17.13 6.48
CA VAL A 77 -6.75 16.28 5.98
C VAL A 77 -5.58 17.17 5.58
N ASP A 78 -4.47 16.98 6.28
CA ASP A 78 -3.24 17.73 6.07
C ASP A 78 -2.53 17.24 4.80
N TYR A 79 -2.43 15.91 4.65
CA TYR A 79 -1.63 15.26 3.62
C TYR A 79 -2.28 13.98 3.10
N MET A 80 -2.14 13.71 1.81
CA MET A 80 -2.66 12.52 1.15
C MET A 80 -1.59 11.88 0.27
N VAL A 81 -1.31 10.59 0.49
CA VAL A 81 -0.41 9.80 -0.36
C VAL A 81 -1.25 9.04 -1.39
N LEU A 82 -1.14 9.45 -2.64
CA LEU A 82 -1.91 8.91 -3.75
C LEU A 82 -1.30 7.62 -4.30
N SER A 83 -2.15 6.73 -4.79
CA SER A 83 -1.73 5.46 -5.38
C SER A 83 -2.58 5.10 -6.59
N LEU A 84 -1.97 4.41 -7.56
CA LEU A 84 -2.68 4.02 -8.77
C LEU A 84 -3.75 2.97 -8.44
N SER A 85 -4.98 3.21 -8.90
CA SER A 85 -6.13 2.34 -8.66
C SER A 85 -5.92 0.90 -9.17
N SER A 86 -6.51 -0.04 -8.44
CA SER A 86 -6.45 -1.48 -8.72
C SER A 86 -7.27 -1.86 -9.96
N PRO A 87 -6.85 -2.87 -10.76
CA PRO A 87 -5.63 -3.68 -10.63
C PRO A 87 -4.37 -3.00 -11.20
N GLY A 88 -4.51 -1.81 -11.80
CA GLY A 88 -3.40 -1.03 -12.32
C GLY A 88 -2.42 -1.83 -13.19
N ILE A 89 -1.13 -1.68 -12.89
CA ILE A 89 -0.04 -2.35 -13.64
C ILE A 89 -0.11 -3.88 -13.51
N GLN A 90 -0.61 -4.40 -12.38
CA GLN A 90 -0.68 -5.84 -12.11
C GLN A 90 -1.64 -6.61 -13.03
N ALA A 91 -2.51 -5.92 -13.79
CA ALA A 91 -3.35 -6.53 -14.82
C ALA A 91 -2.72 -6.55 -16.22
N ILE A 92 -1.57 -5.90 -16.43
CA ILE A 92 -0.91 -5.82 -17.73
C ILE A 92 0.07 -7.00 -17.88
N SER A 93 -0.32 -8.02 -18.63
CA SER A 93 0.50 -9.24 -18.78
C SER A 93 1.68 -9.12 -19.74
N ASN A 94 1.65 -8.13 -20.65
CA ASN A 94 2.80 -7.83 -21.49
C ASN A 94 3.85 -7.06 -20.67
N ILE A 95 5.05 -7.63 -20.54
CA ILE A 95 6.14 -7.10 -19.71
C ILE A 95 6.49 -5.67 -20.12
N THR A 96 6.89 -5.45 -21.38
CA THR A 96 7.32 -4.13 -21.88
C THR A 96 6.22 -3.07 -21.69
N LEU A 97 4.97 -3.41 -22.00
CA LEU A 97 3.86 -2.49 -21.82
C LEU A 97 3.63 -2.15 -20.34
N ALA A 98 3.70 -3.15 -19.44
CA ALA A 98 3.53 -2.92 -18.01
C ALA A 98 4.61 -1.99 -17.45
N GLU A 99 5.87 -2.18 -17.87
CA GLU A 99 6.99 -1.32 -17.49
C GLU A 99 6.82 0.11 -18.03
N GLU A 100 6.47 0.27 -19.31
CA GLU A 100 6.24 1.60 -19.92
C GLU A 100 5.08 2.35 -19.25
N VAL A 101 3.97 1.65 -18.99
CA VAL A 101 2.78 2.25 -18.35
C VAL A 101 3.08 2.61 -16.89
N ALA A 102 3.84 1.78 -16.16
CA ALA A 102 4.27 2.09 -14.79
C ALA A 102 5.09 3.38 -14.75
N THR A 103 6.15 3.48 -15.55
CA THR A 103 7.00 4.68 -15.62
C THR A 103 6.20 5.92 -16.02
N ARG A 104 5.31 5.80 -17.00
CA ARG A 104 4.47 6.92 -17.44
C ARG A 104 3.51 7.36 -16.34
N ALA A 105 2.81 6.43 -15.69
CA ALA A 105 1.89 6.73 -14.61
C ALA A 105 2.59 7.42 -13.43
N ASN A 106 3.79 6.97 -13.07
CA ASN A 106 4.62 7.60 -12.04
C ASN A 106 5.03 9.04 -12.43
N ASN A 107 5.42 9.26 -13.68
CA ASN A 107 5.77 10.62 -14.14
C ASN A 107 4.55 11.54 -14.14
N ASP A 108 3.40 11.05 -14.61
CA ASP A 108 2.18 11.86 -14.72
C ASP A 108 1.61 12.22 -13.35
N ILE A 109 1.61 11.30 -12.37
CA ILE A 109 1.19 11.65 -11.01
C ILE A 109 2.18 12.60 -10.34
N ALA A 110 3.50 12.41 -10.53
CA ALA A 110 4.51 13.34 -10.02
C ALA A 110 4.33 14.76 -10.61
N ALA A 111 4.07 14.86 -11.91
CA ALA A 111 3.78 16.11 -12.58
C ALA A 111 2.47 16.75 -12.06
N SER A 112 1.43 15.94 -11.89
CA SER A 112 0.12 16.38 -11.38
C SER A 112 0.25 16.99 -9.98
N ILE A 113 0.98 16.36 -9.06
CA ILE A 113 1.12 16.86 -7.68
C ILE A 113 2.19 17.95 -7.49
N SER A 114 3.00 18.24 -8.51
CA SER A 114 4.18 19.12 -8.41
C SER A 114 3.89 20.52 -7.85
N ASN A 115 2.72 21.10 -8.15
CA ASN A 115 2.30 22.42 -7.66
C ASN A 115 1.62 22.39 -6.28
N ASN A 116 1.41 21.19 -5.71
CA ASN A 116 0.72 21.01 -4.43
C ASN A 116 1.36 19.88 -3.59
N THR A 117 2.68 19.78 -3.66
CA THR A 117 3.49 18.80 -2.91
C THR A 117 3.39 18.99 -1.39
N MET A 118 2.90 20.13 -0.94
CA MET A 118 2.55 20.37 0.46
C MET A 118 1.36 19.55 0.92
N ARG A 119 0.44 19.17 0.02
CA ARG A 119 -0.80 18.44 0.34
C ARG A 119 -0.76 17.00 -0.16
N PHE A 120 0.05 16.72 -1.18
CA PHE A 120 0.08 15.42 -1.82
C PHE A 120 1.49 14.81 -1.86
N GLY A 121 1.51 13.50 -1.70
CA GLY A 121 2.61 12.61 -2.09
C GLY A 121 2.08 11.46 -2.94
N ALA A 122 2.96 10.55 -3.35
CA ALA A 122 2.55 9.37 -4.09
C ALA A 122 3.34 8.11 -3.69
N PHE A 123 2.71 6.97 -3.90
CA PHE A 123 3.35 5.67 -3.95
C PHE A 123 3.61 5.27 -5.40
N ALA A 124 4.74 4.61 -5.64
CA ALA A 124 5.11 4.11 -6.95
C ALA A 124 4.16 3.00 -7.40
N ALA A 125 3.67 3.11 -8.64
CA ALA A 125 3.11 2.00 -9.39
C ALA A 125 4.27 1.26 -10.08
N LEU A 126 4.34 -0.05 -9.92
CA LEU A 126 5.47 -0.86 -10.40
C LEU A 126 4.99 -2.03 -11.25
N SER A 127 5.73 -2.34 -12.31
CA SER A 127 5.64 -3.64 -12.95
C SER A 127 6.40 -4.65 -12.13
N MET A 128 5.71 -5.71 -11.68
CA MET A 128 6.32 -6.75 -10.88
C MET A 128 6.59 -8.01 -11.72
N HIS A 129 6.79 -7.89 -13.04
CA HIS A 129 7.22 -9.02 -13.87
C HIS A 129 8.67 -9.43 -13.58
N ASN A 130 9.49 -8.48 -13.15
CA ASN A 130 10.90 -8.69 -12.83
C ASN A 130 11.30 -7.88 -11.59
N ALA A 131 11.77 -8.55 -10.54
CA ALA A 131 12.11 -7.92 -9.27
C ALA A 131 13.22 -6.86 -9.38
N THR A 132 14.22 -7.06 -10.25
CA THR A 132 15.32 -6.10 -10.43
C THR A 132 14.84 -4.85 -11.17
N GLN A 133 13.98 -5.02 -12.17
CA GLN A 133 13.37 -3.89 -12.87
C GLN A 133 12.50 -3.06 -11.91
N ALA A 134 11.62 -3.74 -11.15
CA ALA A 134 10.76 -3.09 -10.16
C ALA A 134 11.57 -2.33 -9.10
N ALA A 135 12.69 -2.91 -8.63
CA ALA A 135 13.61 -2.26 -7.70
C ALA A 135 14.20 -0.96 -8.29
N ASN A 136 14.63 -0.98 -9.54
CA ASN A 136 15.20 0.20 -10.20
C ASN A 136 14.17 1.30 -10.39
N GLU A 137 12.93 0.96 -10.78
CA GLU A 137 11.86 1.95 -10.89
C GLU A 137 11.45 2.50 -9.53
N LEU A 138 11.37 1.67 -8.48
CA LEU A 138 11.13 2.14 -7.11
C LEU A 138 12.21 3.15 -6.67
N LYS A 139 13.47 2.82 -6.91
CA LYS A 139 14.60 3.71 -6.62
C LYS A 139 14.45 5.05 -7.33
N ARG A 140 14.12 5.04 -8.62
CA ARG A 140 13.89 6.26 -9.41
C ARG A 140 12.73 7.07 -8.82
N CYS A 141 11.59 6.46 -8.54
CA CYS A 141 10.43 7.11 -7.95
C CYS A 141 10.75 7.77 -6.59
N VAL A 142 11.48 7.08 -5.72
CA VAL A 142 11.83 7.61 -4.39
C VAL A 142 12.88 8.71 -4.49
N GLN A 143 13.96 8.50 -5.25
CA GLN A 143 15.11 9.41 -5.29
C GLN A 143 14.93 10.61 -6.22
N GLU A 144 14.20 10.44 -7.33
CA GLU A 144 14.04 11.48 -8.35
C GLU A 144 12.67 12.14 -8.31
N LEU A 145 11.60 11.37 -8.02
CA LEU A 145 10.22 11.90 -7.97
C LEU A 145 9.73 12.20 -6.55
N GLY A 146 10.51 11.84 -5.52
CA GLY A 146 10.17 12.11 -4.13
C GLY A 146 9.00 11.27 -3.59
N PHE A 147 8.73 10.10 -4.16
CA PHE A 147 7.68 9.21 -3.68
C PHE A 147 8.00 8.65 -2.28
N HIS A 148 6.96 8.17 -1.58
CA HIS A 148 7.06 7.70 -0.20
C HIS A 148 7.11 6.17 -0.05
N GLY A 149 7.26 5.44 -1.15
CA GLY A 149 7.23 3.98 -1.19
C GLY A 149 6.58 3.46 -2.48
N ALA A 150 6.02 2.26 -2.42
CA ALA A 150 5.22 1.66 -3.51
C ALA A 150 3.85 1.20 -3.01
N LEU A 151 2.89 1.10 -3.92
CA LEU A 151 1.65 0.36 -3.70
C LEU A 151 1.51 -0.68 -4.81
N LEU A 152 1.32 -1.94 -4.42
CA LEU A 152 1.21 -3.09 -5.32
C LEU A 152 -0.17 -3.70 -5.20
N ASN A 153 -0.89 -3.83 -6.32
CA ASN A 153 -2.20 -4.47 -6.36
C ASN A 153 -2.06 -6.00 -6.44
N ASP A 154 -1.77 -6.64 -5.30
CA ASP A 154 -1.55 -8.09 -5.13
C ASP A 154 -0.60 -8.66 -6.21
N PHE A 155 -0.83 -9.88 -6.68
CA PHE A 155 -0.01 -10.56 -7.69
C PHE A 155 0.00 -9.88 -9.06
N GLN A 156 1.15 -9.98 -9.75
CA GLN A 156 1.29 -9.57 -11.14
C GLN A 156 0.79 -10.68 -12.05
N GLN A 157 -0.18 -10.34 -12.89
CA GLN A 157 -0.65 -11.22 -13.94
C GLN A 157 0.34 -11.23 -15.10
N ALA A 158 0.64 -12.41 -15.65
CA ALA A 158 1.56 -12.61 -16.75
C ALA A 158 1.10 -13.74 -17.69
N GLY A 159 1.89 -13.97 -18.74
CA GLY A 159 1.63 -15.00 -19.75
C GLY A 159 0.66 -14.55 -20.84
N LEU A 160 0.66 -15.28 -21.96
CA LEU A 160 -0.22 -15.00 -23.09
C LEU A 160 -1.69 -15.34 -22.80
N ASP A 161 -1.92 -16.23 -21.84
CA ASP A 161 -3.24 -16.67 -21.39
C ASP A 161 -3.75 -15.87 -20.18
N ASN A 162 -2.97 -14.89 -19.70
CA ASN A 162 -3.29 -14.06 -18.52
C ASN A 162 -3.45 -14.86 -17.21
N ASN A 163 -2.93 -16.08 -17.13
CA ASN A 163 -3.14 -16.97 -15.98
C ASN A 163 -1.88 -17.29 -15.18
N THR A 164 -0.73 -16.72 -15.54
CA THR A 164 0.45 -16.78 -14.68
C THR A 164 0.33 -15.71 -13.60
N LEU A 165 0.51 -16.11 -12.34
CA LEU A 165 0.43 -15.22 -11.18
C LEU A 165 1.80 -15.16 -10.52
N HIS A 166 2.43 -14.00 -10.57
CA HIS A 166 3.67 -13.76 -9.85
C HIS A 166 3.34 -13.21 -8.46
N TYR A 167 3.58 -14.04 -7.45
CA TYR A 167 3.62 -13.66 -6.05
C TYR A 167 5.06 -13.26 -5.67
N TYR A 168 5.18 -12.33 -4.72
CA TYR A 168 6.42 -11.64 -4.38
C TYR A 168 7.07 -12.23 -3.11
N ASP A 169 6.68 -13.43 -2.74
CA ASP A 169 7.06 -14.14 -1.52
C ASP A 169 8.14 -15.21 -1.73
N THR A 170 8.78 -15.20 -2.90
CA THR A 170 9.88 -16.12 -3.24
C THR A 170 11.23 -15.39 -3.24
N ALA A 171 12.32 -16.17 -3.20
CA ALA A 171 13.68 -15.63 -3.23
C ALA A 171 14.00 -14.85 -4.52
N ASP A 172 13.26 -15.09 -5.62
CA ASP A 172 13.42 -14.34 -6.87
C ASP A 172 13.06 -12.84 -6.70
N TYR A 173 12.30 -12.49 -5.66
CA TYR A 173 11.96 -11.12 -5.30
C TYR A 173 12.89 -10.48 -4.26
N ASP A 174 13.89 -11.19 -3.76
CA ASP A 174 14.88 -10.65 -2.83
C ASP A 174 15.57 -9.36 -3.34
N PRO A 175 15.90 -9.20 -4.64
CA PRO A 175 16.44 -7.93 -5.15
C PRO A 175 15.49 -6.74 -4.96
N PHE A 176 14.18 -6.96 -5.06
CA PHE A 176 13.17 -5.92 -4.81
C PHE A 176 13.10 -5.58 -3.33
N TRP A 177 13.00 -6.58 -2.46
CA TRP A 177 12.91 -6.37 -1.01
C TRP A 177 14.17 -5.73 -0.43
N GLN A 178 15.35 -6.08 -0.94
CA GLN A 178 16.60 -5.42 -0.57
C GLN A 178 16.55 -3.93 -0.92
N MET A 179 16.07 -3.56 -2.11
CA MET A 179 15.94 -2.16 -2.51
C MET A 179 14.95 -1.39 -1.63
N VAL A 180 13.81 -2.00 -1.27
CA VAL A 180 12.84 -1.40 -0.33
C VAL A 180 13.51 -1.08 1.01
N VAL A 181 14.31 -2.01 1.54
CA VAL A 181 15.08 -1.83 2.77
C VAL A 181 16.14 -0.74 2.63
N ASP A 182 16.89 -0.73 1.53
CA ASP A 182 17.96 0.24 1.28
C ASP A 182 17.43 1.68 1.17
N LEU A 183 16.25 1.86 0.57
CA LEU A 183 15.55 3.14 0.49
C LEU A 183 14.83 3.49 1.81
N ASP A 184 14.62 2.49 2.68
CA ASP A 184 13.92 2.57 3.95
C ASP A 184 12.53 3.23 3.82
N VAL A 185 11.77 2.71 2.86
CA VAL A 185 10.38 3.10 2.52
C VAL A 185 9.43 1.90 2.71
N PRO A 186 8.13 2.12 2.97
CA PRO A 186 7.15 1.04 2.99
C PRO A 186 6.72 0.57 1.59
N VAL A 187 6.19 -0.65 1.54
CA VAL A 187 5.36 -1.15 0.42
C VAL A 187 3.95 -1.41 0.93
N TYR A 188 2.98 -0.76 0.30
CA TYR A 188 1.56 -1.01 0.50
C TYR A 188 1.12 -2.19 -0.36
N MET A 189 0.53 -3.21 0.25
CA MET A 189 -0.02 -4.36 -0.44
C MET A 189 -1.54 -4.19 -0.49
N HIS A 190 -2.07 -3.94 -1.69
CA HIS A 190 -3.47 -3.61 -1.95
C HIS A 190 -4.15 -4.76 -2.72
N PRO A 191 -5.45 -5.04 -2.52
CA PRO A 191 -6.11 -6.14 -3.21
C PRO A 191 -6.40 -5.86 -4.69
N ARG A 192 -6.81 -6.89 -5.42
CA ARG A 192 -7.35 -6.80 -6.78
C ARG A 192 -8.36 -7.89 -7.08
N ALA A 193 -9.13 -7.69 -8.15
CA ALA A 193 -9.94 -8.75 -8.73
C ALA A 193 -9.05 -9.89 -9.25
N PRO A 194 -9.50 -11.16 -9.13
CA PRO A 194 -8.74 -12.30 -9.61
C PRO A 194 -8.79 -12.40 -11.13
N THR A 195 -8.02 -13.31 -11.72
CA THR A 195 -8.13 -13.58 -13.16
C THR A 195 -9.48 -14.23 -13.48
N MET A 196 -9.91 -14.15 -14.75
CA MET A 196 -11.18 -14.73 -15.18
C MET A 196 -11.23 -16.25 -14.90
N THR A 197 -10.11 -16.95 -15.03
CA THR A 197 -10.03 -18.38 -14.72
C THR A 197 -10.28 -18.67 -13.24
N ILE A 198 -9.70 -17.88 -12.33
CA ILE A 198 -9.97 -18.03 -10.88
C ILE A 198 -11.44 -17.68 -10.58
N ILE A 199 -11.98 -16.63 -11.18
CA ILE A 199 -13.41 -16.28 -11.03
C ILE A 199 -14.29 -17.47 -11.40
N GLN A 200 -14.02 -18.11 -12.55
CA GLN A 200 -14.81 -19.25 -13.03
C GLN A 200 -14.69 -20.49 -12.12
N LEU A 201 -13.49 -20.78 -11.62
CA LEU A 201 -13.23 -21.97 -10.82
C LEU A 201 -13.70 -21.84 -9.37
N GLU A 202 -13.51 -20.66 -8.77
CA GLU A 202 -13.68 -20.48 -7.32
C GLU A 202 -14.92 -19.64 -6.96
N TYR A 203 -15.34 -18.71 -7.81
CA TYR A 203 -16.38 -17.72 -7.46
C TYR A 203 -17.65 -17.80 -8.32
N ALA A 204 -17.68 -18.59 -9.39
CA ALA A 204 -18.86 -18.69 -10.28
C ALA A 204 -20.15 -19.11 -9.54
N HIS A 205 -20.02 -19.89 -8.47
CA HIS A 205 -21.15 -20.32 -7.64
C HIS A 205 -21.66 -19.22 -6.68
N ALA A 206 -20.85 -18.20 -6.42
CA ALA A 206 -21.15 -17.11 -5.49
C ALA A 206 -20.54 -15.78 -6.00
N PRO A 207 -21.02 -15.22 -7.14
CA PRO A 207 -20.40 -14.02 -7.73
C PRO A 207 -20.51 -12.77 -6.84
N TRP A 208 -21.47 -12.74 -5.91
CA TRP A 208 -21.73 -11.60 -5.02
C TRP A 208 -20.69 -11.38 -3.92
N ILE A 209 -19.75 -12.31 -3.74
CA ILE A 209 -18.64 -12.19 -2.79
C ILE A 209 -17.34 -11.70 -3.43
N LEU A 210 -17.34 -11.41 -4.74
CA LEU A 210 -16.22 -10.78 -5.44
C LEU A 210 -15.99 -9.36 -4.93
N GLY A 211 -14.73 -8.90 -5.00
CA GLY A 211 -14.38 -7.56 -4.55
C GLY A 211 -14.26 -7.42 -3.02
N PRO A 212 -14.53 -6.23 -2.47
CA PRO A 212 -14.31 -5.91 -1.05
C PRO A 212 -15.26 -6.66 -0.10
N VAL A 213 -16.32 -7.31 -0.61
CA VAL A 213 -17.25 -8.09 0.21
C VAL A 213 -16.54 -9.26 0.89
N HIS A 214 -15.62 -9.93 0.18
CA HIS A 214 -14.87 -11.07 0.73
C HIS A 214 -13.59 -11.37 -0.04
N GLN A 215 -13.68 -11.46 -1.36
CA GLN A 215 -12.60 -12.00 -2.19
C GLN A 215 -11.29 -11.21 -2.03
N PHE A 216 -11.34 -9.89 -1.96
CA PHE A 216 -10.14 -9.04 -1.80
C PHE A 216 -9.31 -9.45 -0.57
N SER A 217 -9.96 -9.57 0.59
CA SER A 217 -9.26 -10.00 1.81
C SER A 217 -8.73 -11.42 1.73
N VAL A 218 -9.45 -12.34 1.08
CA VAL A 218 -9.00 -13.74 0.96
C VAL A 218 -7.75 -13.84 0.10
N THR A 219 -7.74 -13.22 -1.08
CA THR A 219 -6.60 -13.35 -1.99
C THR A 219 -5.37 -12.60 -1.47
N LEU A 220 -5.57 -11.39 -0.95
CA LEU A 220 -4.46 -10.60 -0.42
C LEU A 220 -3.89 -11.22 0.86
N SER A 221 -4.73 -11.72 1.77
CA SER A 221 -4.24 -12.37 3.00
C SER A 221 -3.38 -13.59 2.71
N ASN A 222 -3.69 -14.37 1.67
CA ASN A 222 -2.84 -15.47 1.22
C ASN A 222 -1.43 -14.98 0.84
N HIS A 223 -1.34 -13.88 0.09
CA HIS A 223 -0.05 -13.31 -0.30
C HIS A 223 0.74 -12.79 0.91
N ILE A 224 0.10 -12.06 1.84
CA ILE A 224 0.75 -11.57 3.05
C ILE A 224 1.24 -12.73 3.94
N MET A 225 0.42 -13.77 4.12
CA MET A 225 0.84 -15.00 4.80
C MET A 225 1.99 -15.70 4.06
N GLY A 226 1.99 -15.68 2.72
CA GLY A 226 3.10 -16.13 1.89
C GLY A 226 4.41 -15.41 2.22
N LEU A 227 4.40 -14.07 2.24
CA LEU A 227 5.58 -13.26 2.63
C LEU A 227 6.12 -13.68 4.01
N CYS A 228 5.22 -13.91 4.97
CA CYS A 228 5.59 -14.33 6.31
C CYS A 228 6.20 -15.74 6.31
N THR A 229 5.46 -16.71 5.78
CA THR A 229 5.78 -18.14 5.86
C THR A 229 7.00 -18.53 5.02
N ASN A 230 7.23 -17.84 3.91
CA ASN A 230 8.44 -17.97 3.08
C ASN A 230 9.64 -17.17 3.62
N GLY A 231 9.53 -16.59 4.83
CA GLY A 231 10.66 -16.01 5.56
C GLY A 231 11.20 -14.70 4.97
N ILE A 232 10.37 -13.93 4.25
CA ILE A 232 10.79 -12.64 3.66
C ILE A 232 11.24 -11.68 4.78
N PHE A 233 10.47 -11.59 5.86
CA PHE A 233 10.80 -10.73 7.01
C PHE A 233 12.00 -11.22 7.82
N ASP A 234 12.42 -12.48 7.67
CA ASP A 234 13.64 -12.96 8.31
C ASP A 234 14.88 -12.60 7.50
N ARG A 235 14.76 -12.60 6.16
CA ARG A 235 15.83 -12.12 5.26
C ARG A 235 15.94 -10.59 5.30
N PHE A 236 14.80 -9.90 5.45
CA PHE A 236 14.69 -8.44 5.45
C PHE A 236 14.00 -7.94 6.74
N PRO A 237 14.68 -7.98 7.90
CA PRO A 237 14.07 -7.69 9.20
C PRO A 237 13.61 -6.25 9.39
N SER A 238 14.10 -5.31 8.59
CA SER A 238 13.67 -3.90 8.57
C SER A 238 12.61 -3.59 7.50
N LEU A 239 12.17 -4.58 6.72
CA LEU A 239 11.13 -4.40 5.72
C LEU A 239 9.83 -3.92 6.38
N LYS A 240 9.20 -2.92 5.76
CA LYS A 240 7.94 -2.30 6.19
C LYS A 240 6.85 -2.59 5.16
N ILE A 241 5.81 -3.29 5.58
CA ILE A 241 4.63 -3.56 4.77
C ILE A 241 3.41 -2.84 5.37
N ILE A 242 2.56 -2.28 4.52
CA ILE A 242 1.26 -1.73 4.90
C ILE A 242 0.17 -2.57 4.24
N VAL A 243 -0.90 -2.87 4.97
CA VAL A 243 -2.06 -3.65 4.51
C VAL A 243 -3.35 -2.89 4.80
N GLY A 244 -4.26 -2.78 3.84
CA GLY A 244 -5.54 -2.08 4.02
C GLY A 244 -6.57 -2.84 4.86
N HIS A 245 -7.76 -2.26 4.97
CA HIS A 245 -8.99 -2.96 5.39
C HIS A 245 -8.87 -3.68 6.75
N LEU A 246 -8.25 -3.02 7.73
CA LEU A 246 -7.92 -3.60 9.03
C LEU A 246 -7.20 -4.95 8.88
N GLY A 247 -6.24 -5.00 7.97
CA GLY A 247 -5.29 -6.10 7.82
C GLY A 247 -5.84 -7.36 7.16
N GLU A 248 -6.89 -7.22 6.35
CA GLU A 248 -7.42 -8.30 5.50
C GLU A 248 -7.76 -9.57 6.28
N ARG A 249 -8.36 -9.39 7.47
CA ARG A 249 -8.82 -10.44 8.40
C ARG A 249 -7.71 -11.20 9.12
N ILE A 250 -6.43 -11.01 8.79
CA ILE A 250 -5.33 -11.75 9.41
C ILE A 250 -5.24 -11.49 10.92
N PRO A 251 -5.27 -10.23 11.43
CA PRO A 251 -5.09 -9.97 12.86
C PRO A 251 -6.16 -10.62 13.75
N SER A 252 -7.37 -10.83 13.21
CA SER A 252 -8.47 -11.54 13.85
C SER A 252 -8.21 -13.04 14.08
N ASP A 253 -7.36 -13.65 13.26
CA ASP A 253 -7.07 -15.09 13.30
C ASP A 253 -5.65 -15.44 13.79
N LEU A 254 -4.85 -14.43 14.18
CA LEU A 254 -3.42 -14.60 14.50
C LEU A 254 -3.13 -15.72 15.50
N TRP A 255 -3.92 -15.85 16.57
CA TRP A 255 -3.71 -16.91 17.56
C TRP A 255 -3.84 -18.29 16.91
N ARG A 256 -4.90 -18.50 16.13
CA ARG A 256 -5.15 -19.77 15.45
C ARG A 256 -4.05 -20.05 14.43
N ILE A 257 -3.67 -19.06 13.64
CA ILE A 257 -2.65 -19.18 12.61
C ILE A 257 -1.32 -19.60 13.25
N ASP A 258 -0.86 -18.88 14.28
CA ASP A 258 0.40 -19.18 14.98
C ASP A 258 0.40 -20.59 15.57
N GLU A 259 -0.69 -21.03 16.21
CA GLU A 259 -0.79 -22.39 16.75
C GLU A 259 -0.78 -23.47 15.66
N MET A 260 -1.40 -23.23 14.51
CA MET A 260 -1.40 -24.19 13.41
C MET A 260 -0.05 -24.26 12.69
N LEU A 261 0.65 -23.14 12.55
CA LEU A 261 1.97 -23.08 11.90
C LEU A 261 3.05 -23.83 12.67
N LYS A 262 2.92 -24.02 14.00
CA LYS A 262 3.82 -24.90 14.77
C LYS A 262 3.88 -26.32 14.20
N ARG A 263 2.80 -26.80 13.58
CA ARG A 263 2.76 -28.13 12.93
C ARG A 263 3.57 -28.17 11.63
N LYS A 264 3.89 -27.02 11.05
CA LYS A 264 4.68 -26.86 9.82
C LYS A 264 6.18 -26.71 10.08
N VAL A 265 6.59 -26.48 11.34
CA VAL A 265 8.00 -26.41 11.72
C VAL A 265 8.76 -27.70 11.36
N PRO A 266 8.27 -28.93 11.66
CA PRO A 266 8.94 -30.15 11.22
C PRO A 266 8.95 -30.37 9.71
N GLU A 267 8.05 -29.70 8.97
CA GLU A 267 8.01 -29.72 7.50
C GLU A 267 9.04 -28.75 6.87
N GLY A 268 9.79 -28.00 7.69
CA GLY A 268 10.86 -27.11 7.23
C GLY A 268 10.37 -25.74 6.78
N ILE A 269 9.30 -25.21 7.38
CA ILE A 269 8.80 -23.86 7.10
C ILE A 269 9.94 -22.82 7.24
N PRO A 270 10.16 -21.93 6.24
CA PRO A 270 11.28 -20.97 6.28
C PRO A 270 11.22 -19.91 7.38
N MET A 271 10.01 -19.54 7.85
CA MET A 271 9.85 -18.46 8.82
C MET A 271 10.47 -18.77 10.19
N ASN A 272 11.16 -17.81 10.79
CA ASN A 272 11.85 -17.97 12.09
C ASN A 272 11.07 -17.39 13.27
N ARG A 273 10.07 -16.54 13.02
CA ARG A 273 9.22 -15.92 14.05
C ARG A 273 7.76 -16.21 13.76
N THR A 274 6.86 -15.92 14.69
CA THR A 274 5.42 -16.13 14.47
C THR A 274 4.83 -15.03 13.61
N LEU A 275 3.66 -15.28 13.00
CA LEU A 275 2.95 -14.25 12.22
C LEU A 275 2.64 -13.06 13.12
N SER A 276 2.15 -13.30 14.35
CA SER A 276 1.89 -12.23 15.32
C SER A 276 3.12 -11.36 15.59
N SER A 277 4.32 -11.92 15.51
CA SER A 277 5.57 -11.20 15.70
C SER A 277 5.85 -10.24 14.55
N TYR A 278 5.63 -10.66 13.30
CA TYR A 278 5.79 -9.80 12.13
C TYR A 278 4.75 -8.68 12.12
N TRP A 279 3.50 -8.95 12.50
CA TRP A 279 2.46 -7.92 12.67
C TRP A 279 2.78 -6.88 13.76
N LYS A 280 3.62 -7.23 14.73
CA LYS A 280 4.10 -6.30 15.77
C LYS A 280 5.38 -5.57 15.40
N THR A 281 6.02 -5.89 14.26
CA THR A 281 7.35 -5.36 13.93
C THR A 281 7.52 -4.85 12.50
N ASN A 282 7.04 -5.59 11.51
CA ASN A 282 7.23 -5.35 10.08
C ASN A 282 5.97 -4.85 9.36
N ILE A 283 4.78 -5.18 9.87
CA ILE A 283 3.52 -4.91 9.18
C ILE A 283 2.72 -3.85 9.94
N TRP A 284 2.14 -2.92 9.18
CA TRP A 284 1.14 -1.96 9.62
C TRP A 284 -0.17 -2.27 8.89
N GLU A 285 -1.28 -1.93 9.52
CA GLU A 285 -2.58 -1.90 8.84
C GLU A 285 -3.16 -0.49 8.76
N THR A 286 -4.14 -0.33 7.88
CA THR A 286 -4.93 0.88 7.79
C THR A 286 -6.42 0.59 7.96
N THR A 287 -7.20 1.64 8.22
CA THR A 287 -8.66 1.57 8.36
C THR A 287 -9.41 1.85 7.06
N SER A 288 -8.73 1.76 5.92
CA SER A 288 -9.32 1.96 4.60
C SER A 288 -10.58 1.10 4.44
N GLY A 289 -11.70 1.73 4.07
CA GLY A 289 -12.99 1.06 3.90
C GLY A 289 -13.61 0.38 5.14
N ASP A 290 -12.94 0.32 6.29
CA ASP A 290 -13.37 -0.42 7.47
C ASP A 290 -13.35 0.44 8.75
N PHE A 291 -14.48 1.13 8.97
CA PHE A 291 -14.71 2.04 10.09
C PHE A 291 -15.39 1.34 11.28
N ALA A 292 -14.98 0.10 11.59
CA ALA A 292 -15.52 -0.70 12.69
C ALA A 292 -14.74 -0.46 14.00
N THR A 293 -15.32 0.33 14.93
CA THR A 293 -14.67 0.69 16.20
C THR A 293 -14.27 -0.53 17.04
N GLU A 294 -15.16 -1.52 17.18
CA GLU A 294 -14.91 -2.71 17.99
C GLU A 294 -13.76 -3.55 17.43
N LEU A 295 -13.66 -3.64 16.09
CA LEU A 295 -12.58 -4.35 15.41
C LEU A 295 -11.25 -3.61 15.54
N LEU A 296 -11.26 -2.29 15.38
CA LEU A 296 -10.10 -1.44 15.62
C LEU A 296 -9.55 -1.64 17.05
N GLU A 297 -10.40 -1.59 18.07
CA GLU A 297 -9.97 -1.76 19.46
C GLU A 297 -9.43 -3.18 19.72
N PHE A 298 -10.04 -4.19 19.10
CA PHE A 298 -9.50 -5.55 19.13
C PHE A 298 -8.10 -5.61 18.51
N HIS A 299 -7.88 -5.05 17.31
CA HIS A 299 -6.55 -5.05 16.67
C HIS A 299 -5.52 -4.24 17.47
N ARG A 300 -5.89 -3.09 18.04
CA ARG A 300 -5.03 -2.33 18.97
C ARG A 300 -4.51 -3.19 20.11
N SER A 301 -5.34 -4.08 20.65
CA SER A 301 -4.96 -5.00 21.73
C SER A 301 -4.04 -6.14 21.26
N VAL A 302 -4.12 -6.53 19.99
CA VAL A 302 -3.39 -7.67 19.43
C VAL A 302 -2.06 -7.27 18.83
N ILE A 303 -2.02 -6.24 17.97
CA ILE A 303 -0.83 -5.83 17.20
C ILE A 303 -0.20 -4.53 17.72
N GLY A 304 -0.93 -3.74 18.51
CA GLY A 304 -0.46 -2.48 19.08
C GLY A 304 -0.94 -1.26 18.32
N GLU A 305 -1.19 -0.16 19.05
CA GLU A 305 -1.70 1.11 18.49
C GLU A 305 -0.74 1.73 17.45
N ASP A 306 0.57 1.54 17.62
CA ASP A 306 1.61 2.07 16.72
C ASP A 306 1.73 1.29 15.39
N ARG A 307 0.89 0.26 15.20
CA ARG A 307 0.78 -0.55 13.98
C ARG A 307 -0.45 -0.26 13.14
N ILE A 308 -1.28 0.71 13.56
CA ILE A 308 -2.54 1.02 12.88
C ILE A 308 -2.54 2.48 12.44
N LEU A 309 -2.89 2.71 11.17
CA LEU A 309 -2.93 4.00 10.50
C LEU A 309 -4.37 4.33 10.11
N TYR A 310 -4.76 5.60 10.25
CA TYR A 310 -6.03 6.04 9.69
C TYR A 310 -5.90 6.21 8.17
N SER A 311 -6.90 5.73 7.42
CA SER A 311 -7.03 5.85 5.96
C SER A 311 -8.48 5.69 5.55
N VAL A 312 -8.84 6.11 4.34
CA VAL A 312 -10.25 6.11 3.89
C VAL A 312 -10.53 5.09 2.81
N ASP A 313 -9.68 4.97 1.77
CA ASP A 313 -10.01 4.33 0.47
C ASP A 313 -10.83 5.23 -0.47
N TYR A 314 -10.58 6.54 -0.49
CA TYR A 314 -11.24 7.42 -1.46
C TYR A 314 -10.69 7.13 -2.87
N PRO A 315 -11.56 6.97 -3.90
CA PRO A 315 -12.99 7.31 -3.93
C PRO A 315 -13.96 6.12 -3.78
N PHE A 316 -13.49 4.94 -3.40
CA PHE A 316 -14.34 3.77 -3.16
C PHE A 316 -15.06 3.83 -1.81
N ALA A 317 -14.56 4.64 -0.88
CA ALA A 317 -15.20 5.03 0.37
C ALA A 317 -15.36 6.56 0.48
N MET A 318 -16.30 6.99 1.31
CA MET A 318 -16.57 8.42 1.54
C MET A 318 -15.67 8.96 2.65
N MET A 319 -14.87 10.00 2.37
CA MET A 319 -14.05 10.67 3.39
C MET A 319 -14.88 11.18 4.57
N GLN A 320 -16.10 11.63 4.32
CA GLN A 320 -17.04 12.08 5.36
C GLN A 320 -17.41 10.95 6.31
N GLN A 321 -17.59 9.72 5.80
CA GLN A 321 -17.91 8.57 6.64
C GLN A 321 -16.77 8.28 7.62
N GLY A 322 -15.53 8.30 7.12
CA GLY A 322 -14.34 8.15 7.97
C GLY A 322 -14.23 9.27 9.00
N ALA A 323 -14.42 10.53 8.59
CA ALA A 323 -14.38 11.68 9.51
C ALA A 323 -15.47 11.62 10.59
N GLU A 324 -16.66 11.14 10.24
CA GLU A 324 -17.78 11.01 11.17
C GLU A 324 -17.55 9.88 12.15
N TRP A 325 -16.97 8.78 11.67
CA TRP A 325 -16.54 7.68 12.53
C TRP A 325 -15.46 8.13 13.53
N LEU A 326 -14.46 8.92 13.13
CA LEU A 326 -13.44 9.44 14.04
C LEU A 326 -14.04 10.20 15.23
N LYS A 327 -15.16 10.91 15.03
CA LYS A 327 -15.88 11.64 16.10
C LYS A 327 -16.51 10.70 17.14
N THR A 328 -16.73 9.43 16.79
CA THR A 328 -17.30 8.42 17.69
C THR A 328 -16.24 7.75 18.58
N LEU A 329 -14.97 7.81 18.19
CA LEU A 329 -13.88 7.13 18.89
C LEU A 329 -13.61 7.76 20.27
N ARG A 330 -13.63 6.94 21.31
CA ARG A 330 -13.33 7.37 22.69
C ARG A 330 -11.87 7.14 23.01
N GLN A 331 -11.02 8.11 22.71
CA GLN A 331 -9.57 7.99 22.87
C GLN A 331 -8.93 9.26 23.44
N SER A 332 -7.76 9.10 24.06
CA SER A 332 -6.98 10.25 24.53
C SER A 332 -6.55 11.12 23.33
N LYS A 333 -6.29 12.42 23.57
CA LYS A 333 -5.77 13.31 22.53
C LYS A 333 -4.48 12.77 21.90
N LYS A 334 -3.59 12.18 22.71
CA LYS A 334 -2.33 11.58 22.25
C LYS A 334 -2.58 10.39 21.33
N THR A 335 -3.42 9.45 21.76
CA THR A 335 -3.78 8.25 20.98
C THR A 335 -4.46 8.62 19.67
N GLY A 336 -5.41 9.57 19.72
CA GLY A 336 -6.06 10.09 18.53
C GLY A 336 -5.06 10.67 17.53
N LEU A 337 -4.13 11.52 17.98
CA LEU A 337 -3.12 12.10 17.09
C LEU A 337 -2.11 11.06 16.57
N ASN A 338 -1.77 10.05 17.36
CA ASN A 338 -0.91 8.96 16.87
C ASN A 338 -1.57 8.24 15.70
N PHE A 339 -2.81 7.82 15.91
CA PHE A 339 -3.60 7.07 14.94
C PHE A 339 -3.86 7.86 13.64
N ILE A 340 -4.29 9.13 13.74
CA ILE A 340 -4.65 9.90 12.54
C ILE A 340 -3.46 10.50 11.80
N ARG A 341 -2.28 10.63 12.45
CA ARG A 341 -1.13 11.29 11.83
C ARG A 341 0.24 10.81 12.28
N ASN A 342 0.56 10.74 13.58
CA ASN A 342 1.98 10.64 13.98
C ASN A 342 2.63 9.31 13.56
N THR A 343 1.85 8.22 13.55
CA THR A 343 2.33 6.93 13.04
C THR A 343 2.68 7.04 11.56
N ALA A 344 1.84 7.69 10.74
CA ALA A 344 2.09 7.92 9.32
C ALA A 344 3.29 8.86 9.08
N ILE A 345 3.40 9.97 9.83
CA ILE A 345 4.55 10.89 9.78
C ILE A 345 5.86 10.12 9.97
N LYS A 346 5.91 9.26 11.00
CA LYS A 346 7.10 8.47 11.32
C LYS A 346 7.38 7.41 10.25
N LEU A 347 6.34 6.70 9.80
CA LEU A 347 6.48 5.61 8.83
C LEU A 347 6.96 6.12 7.47
N LEU A 348 6.42 7.26 7.01
CA LEU A 348 6.70 7.88 5.71
C LEU A 348 7.85 8.90 5.75
N LYS A 349 8.40 9.17 6.95
CA LYS A 349 9.46 10.16 7.18
C LYS A 349 9.13 11.56 6.65
N LEU A 350 7.90 12.04 6.93
CA LEU A 350 7.48 13.35 6.41
C LEU A 350 8.25 14.53 7.04
N ASP A 351 8.76 14.38 8.26
CA ASP A 351 9.53 15.42 8.97
C ASP A 351 11.06 15.25 8.83
N GLY A 352 11.52 14.20 8.12
CA GLY A 352 12.91 13.72 8.11
C GLY A 352 13.74 14.11 6.89
#